data_AF-A0A392SHM9-F1
#
_entry.id   AF-A0A392SHM9-F1
#
_cell.length_a   1.000
_cell.length_b   1.000
_cell.length_c   1.000
_cell.angle_alpha   90.00
_cell.angle_beta   90.00
_cell.angle_gamma   90.00
#
_symmetry.space_group_name_H-M   'P 1'
#
loop_
_entity.id
_entity.type
_entity.pdbx_description
1 polymer ?
#
loop_
_entity_poly.entity_id
_entity_poly.type
_entity_poly.pdbx_seq_one_letter_code
_entity_poly.pdbx_strand_id
1 'polypeptide(L)' 'MLAAVKDEVEGWPLEVRNSVKEFLGRPGTDWLKYSGGERPAKIRLGDFKHVARAWREWVARNVIPLGNWSEYQLEN' A
#
# COMPACT_ATOMS: atom_id res chain seq x y z
N MET A 1 -10.43 1.65 -13.24
CA MET A 1 -10.42 0.84 -12.00
C MET A 1 -9.42 1.36 -10.96
N LEU A 2 -8.16 1.68 -11.29
CA LEU A 2 -7.20 2.33 -10.35
C LEU A 2 -7.72 3.64 -9.73
N ALA A 3 -8.55 4.40 -10.46
CA ALA A 3 -9.12 5.65 -9.97
C ALA A 3 -10.14 5.47 -8.84
N ALA A 4 -10.96 4.41 -8.85
CA ALA A 4 -12.03 4.23 -7.86
C ALA A 4 -11.48 3.84 -6.48
N VAL A 5 -10.50 2.93 -6.43
CA VAL A 5 -9.80 2.57 -5.17
C VAL A 5 -9.01 3.75 -4.61
N LYS A 6 -8.45 4.58 -5.50
CA LYS A 6 -7.77 5.81 -5.10
C LYS A 6 -8.74 6.77 -4.39
N ASP A 7 -9.95 6.93 -4.91
CA ASP A 7 -11.02 7.76 -4.32
C ASP A 7 -11.45 7.23 -2.94
N GLU A 8 -11.66 5.92 -2.79
CA GLU A 8 -12.02 5.31 -1.51
C GLU A 8 -10.93 5.50 -0.44
N VAL A 9 -9.68 5.23 -0.80
CA VAL A 9 -8.54 5.45 0.10
C VAL A 9 -8.36 6.94 0.40
N GLU A 10 -8.64 7.84 -0.55
CA GLU A 10 -8.63 9.30 -0.36
C GLU A 10 -9.74 9.82 0.56
N GLY A 11 -10.80 9.04 0.78
CA GLY A 11 -11.85 9.27 1.76
C GLY A 11 -11.54 8.78 3.18
N TRP A 12 -10.54 7.91 3.38
CA TRP A 12 -10.27 7.37 4.72
C TRP A 12 -9.86 8.45 5.73
N PRO A 13 -10.28 8.35 7.01
CA PRO A 13 -9.81 9.22 8.07
C PRO A 13 -8.28 9.21 8.19
N LEU A 14 -7.69 10.34 8.58
CA LEU A 14 -6.24 10.49 8.71
C LEU A 14 -5.64 9.48 9.69
N GLU A 15 -6.37 9.17 10.77
CA GLU A 15 -5.95 8.22 11.81
C GLU A 15 -5.75 6.81 11.24
N VAL A 16 -6.73 6.30 10.48
CA VAL A 16 -6.66 4.98 9.84
C VAL A 16 -5.45 4.90 8.91
N ARG A 17 -5.20 5.96 8.13
CA ARG A 17 -4.04 5.99 7.23
C ARG A 17 -2.71 6.04 7.98
N ASN A 18 -2.65 6.78 9.09
CA ASN A 18 -1.45 6.83 9.92
C ASN A 18 -1.15 5.46 10.53
N SER A 19 -2.16 4.74 11.02
CA SER A 19 -1.99 3.37 11.51
C SER A 19 -1.42 2.44 10.43
N VAL A 20 -1.90 2.55 9.18
CA VAL A 20 -1.33 1.80 8.05
C VAL A 20 0.12 2.17 7.78
N LYS A 21 0.45 3.46 7.83
CA LYS A 21 1.84 3.94 7.66
C LYS A 21 2.77 3.42 8.75
N GLU A 22 2.33 3.44 10.00
CA GLU A 22 3.09 2.91 11.14
C GLU A 22 3.24 1.40 11.08
N PHE A 23 2.25 0.68 10.55
CA PHE A 23 2.33 -0.77 10.37
C PHE A 23 3.34 -1.15 9.28
N LEU A 24 3.37 -0.41 8.17
CA LEU A 24 4.21 -0.73 7.01
C LEU A 24 5.65 -0.21 7.14
N GLY A 25 5.82 1.03 7.57
CA GLY A 25 7.10 1.73 7.62
C GLY A 25 7.82 1.57 8.95
N ARG A 26 9.14 1.71 8.93
CA ARG A 26 9.94 1.85 10.15
C ARG A 26 9.63 3.19 10.83
N PRO A 27 9.79 3.31 12.17
CA PRO A 27 9.68 4.59 12.85
C PRO A 27 10.58 5.65 12.18
N GLY A 28 10.04 6.85 11.95
CA GLY A 28 10.76 7.93 11.29
C GLY A 28 10.90 7.82 9.76
N THR A 29 10.19 6.88 9.12
CA THR A 29 10.18 6.78 7.65
C THR A 29 9.53 8.00 7.01
N ASP A 30 10.23 8.64 6.08
CA ASP A 30 9.69 9.70 5.24
C ASP A 30 8.79 9.13 4.13
N TRP A 31 7.51 9.46 4.22
CA TRP A 31 6.55 9.12 3.16
C TRP A 31 6.62 10.17 2.05
N LEU A 32 6.79 9.71 0.82
CA LEU A 32 6.93 10.55 -0.37
C LEU A 32 5.58 10.81 -1.03
N LYS A 33 5.42 11.97 -1.66
CA LYS A 33 4.24 12.31 -2.46
C LYS A 33 4.17 11.47 -3.73
N TYR A 34 2.96 11.07 -4.11
CA TYR A 34 2.72 10.55 -5.45
C TYR A 34 2.78 11.70 -6.46
N SER A 35 3.28 11.47 -7.67
CA SER A 35 3.36 12.53 -8.69
C SER A 35 1.94 12.98 -9.05
N GLY A 36 1.58 14.22 -8.71
CA GLY A 36 0.22 14.76 -8.86
C GLY A 36 -0.71 14.53 -7.67
N GLY A 37 -0.20 14.06 -6.52
CA GLY A 37 -0.95 13.96 -5.27
C GLY A 37 -0.38 14.88 -4.20
N GLU A 38 -1.24 15.58 -3.46
CA GLU A 38 -0.80 16.46 -2.36
C GLU A 38 -0.31 15.68 -1.15
N ARG A 39 -0.82 14.45 -0.97
CA ARG A 39 -0.64 13.63 0.23
C ARG A 39 0.48 12.61 0.05
N PRO A 40 1.44 12.51 1.00
CA PRO A 40 2.49 11.52 0.93
C PRO A 40 1.96 10.10 1.17
N ALA A 41 2.20 9.21 0.21
CA ALA A 41 1.68 7.84 0.16
C ALA A 41 2.69 6.80 -0.39
N LYS A 42 3.85 7.24 -0.88
CA LYS A 42 4.92 6.37 -1.37
C LYS A 42 5.94 6.11 -0.26
N ILE A 43 6.50 4.91 -0.23
CA ILE A 43 7.56 4.49 0.70
C ILE A 43 8.61 3.71 -0.11
N ARG A 44 9.90 3.86 0.22
CA ARG A 44 10.95 3.10 -0.45
C ARG A 44 11.01 1.68 0.11
N LEU A 45 11.45 0.72 -0.70
CA LEU A 45 11.52 -0.69 -0.29
C LEU A 45 12.35 -0.92 0.98
N GLY A 46 13.45 -0.15 1.15
CA GLY A 46 14.33 -0.26 2.31
C GLY A 46 13.69 0.22 3.63
N ASP A 47 12.69 1.09 3.54
CA ASP A 47 12.08 1.74 4.70
C ASP A 47 10.90 0.92 5.27
N PHE A 48 10.51 -0.16 4.60
CA PHE A 48 9.53 -1.10 5.14
C PHE A 48 10.08 -1.82 6.38
N LYS A 49 9.18 -2.13 7.32
CA LYS A 49 9.41 -3.15 8.34
C LYS A 49 9.61 -4.51 7.66
N HIS A 50 10.41 -5.38 8.28
CA HIS A 50 10.78 -6.67 7.69
C HIS A 50 9.57 -7.54 7.32
N VAL A 51 8.57 -7.62 8.20
CA VAL A 51 7.32 -8.38 7.96
C VAL A 51 6.53 -7.78 6.80
N ALA A 52 6.34 -6.46 6.79
CA ALA A 52 5.62 -5.78 5.72
C ALA A 52 6.31 -5.94 4.36
N ARG A 53 7.65 -5.90 4.33
CA ARG A 53 8.44 -6.15 3.13
C ARG A 53 8.24 -7.57 2.59
N ALA A 54 8.38 -8.57 3.46
CA ALA A 54 8.22 -9.97 3.07
C ALA A 54 6.82 -10.26 2.52
N TRP A 55 5.78 -9.76 3.19
CA TRP A 55 4.40 -9.85 2.71
C TRP A 55 4.21 -9.16 1.36
N ARG A 56 4.71 -7.94 1.21
CA ARG A 56 4.60 -7.18 -0.05
C ARG A 56 5.31 -7.91 -1.20
N GLU A 57 6.49 -8.46 -0.96
CA GLU A 57 7.22 -9.24 -1.96
C GLU A 57 6.51 -10.54 -2.33
N TRP A 58 5.93 -11.23 -1.34
CA TRP A 58 5.15 -12.43 -1.58
C TRP A 58 3.88 -12.13 -2.39
N VAL A 59 3.08 -11.14 -1.97
CA VAL A 59 1.84 -10.75 -2.68
C VAL A 59 2.16 -10.31 -4.11
N ALA A 60 3.17 -9.44 -4.31
CA ALA A 60 3.50 -8.93 -5.63
C ALA A 60 4.00 -9.99 -6.62
N ARG A 61 4.45 -11.15 -6.13
CA ARG A 61 4.98 -12.24 -6.96
C ARG A 61 4.00 -13.39 -7.14
N ASN A 62 3.07 -13.57 -6.20
CA ASN A 62 2.23 -14.77 -6.17
C ASN A 62 0.75 -14.45 -6.27
N VAL A 63 0.32 -13.19 -6.15
CA VAL A 63 -1.10 -12.84 -6.11
C VAL A 63 -1.47 -11.96 -7.29
N ILE A 64 -2.43 -12.44 -8.09
CA ILE A 64 -3.01 -11.71 -9.22
C ILE A 64 -4.45 -11.33 -8.87
N PRO A 65 -4.81 -10.03 -8.85
CA PRO A 65 -6.20 -9.62 -8.66
C PRO A 65 -7.01 -9.94 -9.92
N LEU A 66 -8.14 -10.65 -9.77
CA LEU A 66 -9.04 -10.96 -10.87
C LEU A 66 -10.22 -9.98 -10.85
N GLY A 67 -10.36 -9.18 -11.91
CA GLY A 67 -11.59 -8.43 -12.29
C GLY A 67 -12.15 -7.39 -11.31
N ASN A 68 -12.54 -7.80 -10.11
CA ASN A 68 -13.37 -7.06 -9.15
C ASN A 68 -12.75 -6.90 -7.75
N TRP A 69 -11.45 -7.20 -7.56
CA TRP A 69 -10.72 -7.14 -6.26
C TRP A 69 -11.34 -7.96 -5.12
N SER A 70 -12.41 -8.71 -5.40
CA SER A 70 -13.08 -9.63 -4.48
C SER A 70 -12.46 -11.03 -4.56
N GLU A 71 -11.80 -11.31 -5.68
CA GLU A 71 -11.19 -12.59 -6.01
C GLU A 71 -9.71 -12.40 -6.33
N TYR A 72 -8.88 -13.24 -5.72
CA TYR A 72 -7.43 -13.24 -5.87
C TYR A 72 -6.97 -14.63 -6.27
N GLN A 73 -6.19 -14.72 -7.35
CA GLN A 73 -5.59 -15.96 -7.79
C GLN A 73 -4.15 -16.06 -7.28
N LEU A 74 -3.78 -17.24 -6.79
CA LEU A 74 -2.38 -17.56 -6.54
C LEU A 74 -1.73 -18.03 -7.85
N GLU A 75 -0.66 -17.36 -8.25
CA GLU A 75 0.23 -17.85 -9.31
C GLU A 75 1.00 -19.04 -8.73
N ASN A 76 0.78 -20.23 -9.28
CA ASN A 76 1.37 -21.50 -8.83
C ASN A 76 2.44 -21.97 -9.81
#